data_AF-A0A944C0H4-F1
#
_entry.id   AF-A0A944C0H4-F1
#
_cell.length_a   1.000
_cell.length_b   1.000
_cell.length_c   1.000
_cell.angle_alpha   90.00
_cell.angle_beta   90.00
_cell.angle_gamma   90.00
#
_symmetry.space_group_name_H-M   'P 1'
#
loop_
_entity.id
_entity.type
_entity.pdbx_description
1 polymer ?
#
loop_
_entity_poly.entity_id
_entity_poly.type
_entity_poly.pdbx_seq_one_letter_code
_entity_poly.pdbx_strand_id
1 'polypeptide(L)'
;MNNEEILRNTRKQFFAYRNGIIADSLRKNGDPHSMIMGCQMTDVAQIAADIEPSKEIAEAFWADTKHRECRMIAPMLYPSADMDKATAMEW
;
A
#
# COMPACT_ATOMS: atom_id res chain seq x y z
N MET A 1 -10.02 -4.25 15.42
CA MET A 1 -10.51 -3.15 14.55
C MET A 1 -11.29 -3.75 13.40
N ASN A 2 -12.28 -3.05 12.86
CA ASN A 2 -12.95 -3.47 11.62
C ASN A 2 -11.99 -3.31 10.42
N ASN A 3 -12.08 -4.13 9.38
CA ASN A 3 -11.22 -4.05 8.18
C ASN A 3 -11.30 -2.66 7.52
N GLU A 4 -12.50 -2.09 7.40
CA GLU A 4 -12.69 -0.72 6.88
C GLU A 4 -11.97 0.34 7.72
N GLU A 5 -11.89 0.13 9.03
CA GLU A 5 -11.21 1.04 9.94
C GLU A 5 -9.68 0.96 9.76
N ILE A 6 -9.14 -0.25 9.57
CA ILE A 6 -7.72 -0.45 9.24
C ILE A 6 -7.40 0.28 7.94
N LEU A 7 -8.14 0.01 6.85
CA LEU A 7 -7.93 0.66 5.54
C LEU A 7 -7.95 2.19 5.66
N ARG A 8 -8.94 2.74 6.38
CA ARG A 8 -9.09 4.18 6.58
C ARG A 8 -7.94 4.76 7.40
N ASN A 9 -7.55 4.11 8.49
CA ASN A 9 -6.50 4.60 9.37
C ASN A 9 -5.12 4.53 8.69
N THR A 10 -4.83 3.47 7.94
CA THR A 10 -3.61 3.34 7.14
C THR A 10 -3.50 4.47 6.10
N ARG A 11 -4.59 4.81 5.40
CA ARG A 11 -4.58 5.96 4.46
C ARG A 11 -4.30 7.29 5.13
N LYS A 12 -4.79 7.49 6.36
CA LYS A 12 -4.46 8.68 7.16
C LYS A 12 -2.97 8.70 7.53
N GLN A 13 -2.38 7.55 7.84
CA GLN A 13 -0.95 7.46 8.10
C GLN A 13 -0.13 7.80 6.85
N PHE A 14 -0.46 7.24 5.67
CA PHE A 14 0.19 7.65 4.41
C PHE A 14 0.11 9.16 4.18
N PHE A 15 -1.06 9.76 4.46
CA PHE A 15 -1.22 11.20 4.34
C PHE A 15 -0.36 12.00 5.33
N ALA A 16 -0.11 11.48 6.53
CA ALA A 16 0.78 12.09 7.53
C ALA A 16 2.25 12.02 7.11
N TYR A 17 2.68 10.92 6.47
CA TYR A 17 4.04 10.72 5.93
C TYR A 17 4.24 11.28 4.51
N ARG A 18 3.27 12.01 3.96
CA ARG A 18 3.31 12.44 2.56
C ARG A 18 4.52 13.32 2.27
N ASN A 19 5.11 13.13 1.09
CA ASN A 19 6.21 13.95 0.60
C ASN A 19 5.91 14.42 -0.82
N GLY A 20 5.55 15.69 -0.95
CA GLY A 20 5.17 16.29 -2.23
C GLY A 20 6.31 16.31 -3.27
N ILE A 21 7.56 16.49 -2.83
CA ILE A 21 8.72 16.49 -3.74
C ILE A 21 8.90 15.11 -4.37
N ILE A 22 8.77 14.06 -3.57
CA ILE A 22 8.86 12.67 -4.05
C ILE A 22 7.67 12.35 -4.94
N ALA A 23 6.45 12.71 -4.52
CA ALA A 23 5.24 12.49 -5.31
C ALA A 23 5.33 13.16 -6.69
N ASP A 24 5.81 14.41 -6.75
CA ASP A 24 5.99 15.13 -8.02
C ASP A 24 7.09 14.54 -8.87
N SER A 25 8.19 14.09 -8.27
CA SER A 25 9.25 13.36 -8.98
C SER A 25 8.72 12.06 -9.60
N LEU A 26 7.98 11.26 -8.83
CA LEU A 26 7.39 10.01 -9.32
C LEU A 26 6.42 10.26 -10.48
N ARG A 27 5.55 11.27 -10.36
CA ARG A 27 4.65 11.69 -11.46
C ARG A 27 5.42 12.08 -12.72
N LYS A 28 6.48 12.89 -12.59
CA LYS A 28 7.31 13.32 -13.71
C LYS A 28 8.03 12.16 -14.39
N ASN A 29 8.35 11.11 -13.65
CA ASN A 29 8.98 9.90 -14.15
C ASN A 29 7.97 8.84 -14.67
N GLY A 30 6.68 9.17 -14.74
CA GLY A 30 5.67 8.32 -15.37
C GLY A 30 5.15 7.19 -14.47
N ASP A 31 5.18 7.35 -13.14
CA ASP A 31 4.49 6.41 -12.25
C ASP A 31 3.01 6.28 -12.65
N PRO A 32 2.47 5.05 -12.78
CA PRO A 32 1.14 4.82 -13.35
C PRO A 32 -0.02 5.23 -12.41
N HIS A 33 0.25 5.47 -11.13
CA HIS A 33 -0.80 5.74 -10.15
C HIS A 33 -1.22 7.22 -10.20
N SER A 34 -2.53 7.46 -10.27
CA SER A 34 -3.08 8.82 -10.26
C SER A 34 -2.95 9.51 -8.89
N MET A 35 -2.87 8.74 -7.79
CA MET A 35 -2.80 9.24 -6.42
C MET A 35 -1.45 8.88 -5.77
N ILE A 36 -0.62 9.93 -5.76
CA ILE A 36 0.73 10.15 -5.23
C ILE A 36 0.89 10.66 -3.79
N MET A 37 1.03 9.86 -2.71
CA MET A 37 1.37 10.45 -1.39
C MET A 37 2.86 10.75 -1.26
N GLY A 38 3.73 9.94 -1.88
CA GLY A 38 5.17 10.13 -1.89
C GLY A 38 5.88 9.53 -0.69
N CYS A 39 5.24 8.60 0.02
CA CYS A 39 5.85 7.89 1.14
C CYS A 39 7.03 7.05 0.66
N GLN A 40 8.09 7.01 1.47
CA GLN A 40 9.21 6.11 1.21
C GLN A 40 8.81 4.68 1.54
N MET A 41 9.52 3.70 0.95
CA MET A 41 9.29 2.28 1.26
C MET A 41 9.44 1.98 2.75
N THR A 42 10.39 2.64 3.43
CA THR A 42 10.59 2.51 4.88
C THR A 42 9.40 3.01 5.69
N ASP A 43 8.72 4.09 5.24
CA ASP A 43 7.53 4.60 5.91
C ASP A 43 6.37 3.61 5.77
N VAL A 44 6.19 3.07 4.55
CA VAL A 44 5.15 2.06 4.27
C VAL A 44 5.39 0.78 5.08
N ALA A 45 6.64 0.32 5.17
CA ALA A 45 7.01 -0.85 5.96
C ALA A 45 6.78 -0.63 7.47
N GLN A 46 7.08 0.56 7.99
CA GLN A 46 6.79 0.91 9.38
C GLN A 46 5.30 0.87 9.69
N ILE A 47 4.45 1.39 8.78
CA ILE A 47 3.00 1.34 8.93
C ILE A 47 2.48 -0.10 8.84
N ALA A 48 3.06 -0.92 7.96
CA ALA A 48 2.67 -2.32 7.81
C ALA A 48 2.97 -3.16 9.06
N ALA A 49 4.07 -2.86 9.76
CA ALA A 49 4.48 -3.60 10.95
C ALA A 49 3.47 -3.56 12.10
N ASP A 50 2.59 -2.55 12.13
CA ASP A 50 1.53 -2.40 13.15
C ASP A 50 0.21 -3.09 12.76
N ILE A 51 0.17 -3.78 11.60
CA ILE A 51 -1.02 -4.43 11.06
C ILE A 51 -0.77 -5.94 10.99
N GLU A 52 -1.66 -6.72 11.62
CA GLU A 52 -1.61 -8.18 11.49
C GLU A 52 -1.80 -8.59 10.01
N PRO A 53 -0.92 -9.45 9.46
CA PRO A 53 -1.08 -9.95 8.09
C PRO A 53 -2.45 -10.58 7.87
N SER A 54 -3.10 -10.20 6.78
CA SER A 54 -4.43 -10.65 6.41
C SER A 54 -4.61 -10.58 4.90
N LYS A 55 -4.96 -11.74 4.32
CA LYS A 55 -5.23 -11.86 2.89
C LYS A 55 -6.30 -10.86 2.43
N GLU A 56 -7.39 -10.76 3.18
CA GLU A 56 -8.51 -9.85 2.87
C GLU A 56 -8.08 -8.38 2.85
N ILE A 57 -7.29 -7.96 3.84
CA ILE A 57 -6.79 -6.58 3.93
C ILE A 57 -5.79 -6.29 2.81
N ALA A 58 -4.88 -7.24 2.54
CA ALA A 58 -3.89 -7.12 1.48
C ALA A 58 -4.56 -7.02 0.10
N GLU A 59 -5.54 -7.87 -0.20
CA GLU A 59 -6.31 -7.83 -1.44
C GLU A 59 -7.11 -6.53 -1.58
N ALA A 60 -7.69 -6.02 -0.48
CA ALA A 60 -8.39 -4.74 -0.47
C ALA A 60 -7.46 -3.55 -0.79
N PHE A 61 -6.21 -3.57 -0.30
CA PHE A 61 -5.21 -2.58 -0.69
C PHE A 61 -4.73 -2.78 -2.13
N TRP A 62 -4.54 -4.03 -2.57
CA TRP A 62 -4.10 -4.37 -3.92
C TRP A 62 -5.10 -3.93 -5.00
N ALA A 63 -6.40 -4.05 -4.70
CA ALA A 63 -7.49 -3.63 -5.57
C ALA A 63 -7.52 -2.10 -5.79
N ASP A 64 -6.89 -1.31 -4.93
CA ASP A 64 -6.78 0.14 -5.11
C ASP A 64 -5.66 0.50 -6.09
N THR A 65 -5.96 0.36 -7.38
CA THR A 65 -5.03 0.67 -8.48
C THR A 65 -4.74 2.18 -8.62
N LYS A 66 -5.46 3.05 -7.91
CA LYS A 66 -5.28 4.50 -8.02
C LYS A 66 -4.20 5.02 -7.08
N HIS A 67 -4.07 4.43 -5.89
CA HIS A 67 -3.16 4.89 -4.85
C HIS A 67 -1.90 4.03 -4.79
N ARG A 68 -0.75 4.66 -5.08
CA ARG A 68 0.54 3.96 -5.10
C ARG A 68 0.87 3.28 -3.78
N GLU A 69 0.71 3.99 -2.66
CA GLU A 69 1.06 3.47 -1.34
C GLU A 69 0.16 2.29 -0.90
N CYS A 70 -1.09 2.23 -1.37
CA CYS A 70 -1.95 1.06 -1.18
C CYS A 70 -1.39 -0.16 -1.92
N ARG A 71 -0.96 0.01 -3.17
CA ARG A 71 -0.31 -1.07 -3.93
C ARG A 71 1.00 -1.52 -3.31
N MET A 72 1.76 -0.60 -2.71
CA MET A 72 3.02 -0.92 -2.03
C MET A 72 2.84 -1.69 -0.72
N ILE A 73 1.82 -1.37 0.09
CA ILE A 73 1.64 -2.02 1.39
C ILE A 73 1.03 -3.43 1.25
N ALA A 74 0.23 -3.68 0.21
CA ALA A 74 -0.48 -4.94 0.03
C ALA A 74 0.42 -6.19 0.12
N PRO A 75 1.59 -6.28 -0.57
CA PRO A 75 2.49 -7.43 -0.45
C PRO A 75 3.07 -7.62 0.95
N MET A 76 3.17 -6.55 1.76
CA MET A 76 3.68 -6.64 3.12
C MET A 76 2.67 -7.23 4.09
N LEU A 77 1.37 -7.16 3.75
CA LEU A 77 0.26 -7.64 4.58
C LEU A 77 -0.29 -8.99 4.12
N TYR A 78 0.10 -9.46 2.94
CA TYR A 78 -0.40 -10.73 2.40
C TYR A 78 0.32 -11.91 3.09
N PRO A 79 -0.40 -12.86 3.72
CA PRO A 79 0.22 -14.01 4.37
C PRO A 79 1.02 -14.87 3.39
N SER A 80 2.32 -15.07 3.67
CA SER A 80 3.22 -15.79 2.75
C SER A 80 2.80 -17.24 2.50
N ALA A 81 2.16 -17.89 3.47
CA ALA A 81 1.64 -19.25 3.35
C ALA A 81 0.48 -19.36 2.34
N ASP A 82 -0.23 -18.26 2.08
CA ASP A 82 -1.38 -18.21 1.18
C ASP A 82 -1.02 -17.68 -0.22
N MET A 83 0.26 -17.30 -0.44
CA MET A 83 0.72 -16.70 -1.69
C MET A 83 1.16 -17.80 -2.66
N ASP A 84 0.26 -18.17 -3.58
CA ASP A 84 0.60 -19.10 -4.65
C ASP A 84 1.23 -18.38 -5.85
N LYS A 85 1.76 -19.18 -6.80
CA LYS A 85 2.41 -18.65 -8.00
C LYS A 85 1.45 -17.89 -8.91
N ALA A 86 0.18 -18.28 -8.98
CA ALA A 86 -0.79 -17.64 -9.86
C ALA A 86 -1.11 -16.23 -9.35
N THR A 87 -1.43 -16.10 -8.06
CA THR A 87 -1.64 -14.81 -7.40
C THR A 87 -0.40 -13.92 -7.52
N ALA A 88 0.80 -14.46 -7.29
CA ALA A 88 2.04 -13.71 -7.41
C ALA A 88 2.33 -13.20 -8.84
N MET A 89 1.83 -13.88 -9.88
CA MET A 89 1.99 -13.46 -11.28
C MET A 89 0.95 -12.44 -11.73
N GLU A 90 -0.21 -12.41 -11.08
CA GLU A 90 -1.22 -11.37 -11.31
C GLU A 90 -0.84 -10.04 -10.67
N TRP A 91 0.06 -10.08 -9.69
CA TRP A 91 0.49 -8.92 -8.93
C TRP A 91 1.66 -8.18 -9.60
#